data_AF-A0A914PHZ6-F1
#
_entry.id   AF-A0A914PHZ6-F1
#
_cell.length_a   1.000
_cell.length_b   1.000
_cell.length_c   1.000
_cell.angle_alpha   90.00
_cell.angle_beta   90.00
_cell.angle_gamma   90.00
#
_symmetry.space_group_name_H-M   'P 1'
#
loop_
_entity.id
_entity.type
_entity.pdbx_description
1 polymer ?
#
loop_
_entity_poly.entity_id
_entity_poly.type
_entity_poly.pdbx_seq_one_letter_code
_entity_poly.pdbx_strand_id
1 'polypeptide(L)'
;MSFSFYFGYHFSVNVYDPEMIKEIFIKQFSCFVSREVSTFTQGYPLGESLLQVEKEGPHGYGWKEIRSIASPTFTTGKMKMMHDIIHERVITFTNVLEEKSKQNECVNIYDELQALTLDVIGRTAFGIQPDALHNREDEFYVNARNFFNAFDLQQTPGLWLSKLFPILGNLRFFTFLHQYNMILARNLSYVVEYRIKNYDQFKKIDLIQLLLQQDKIRQERENVGTFLKVQIC
;
A
#
# COMPACT_ATOMS: atom_id res chain seq x y z
N MET A 1 -9.07 -24.20 -19.75
CA MET A 1 -9.69 -23.42 -20.84
C MET A 1 -9.41 -21.95 -20.54
N SER A 2 -8.68 -21.26 -21.41
CA SER A 2 -8.34 -19.84 -21.25
C SER A 2 -9.25 -19.04 -22.18
N PHE A 3 -9.74 -17.87 -21.75
CA PHE A 3 -10.57 -17.02 -22.60
C PHE A 3 -9.99 -15.61 -22.67
N SER A 4 -10.25 -14.94 -23.78
CA SER A 4 -9.81 -13.57 -24.02
C SER A 4 -11.00 -12.66 -24.08
N PHE A 5 -10.83 -11.43 -23.61
CA PHE A 5 -11.86 -10.41 -23.63
C PHE A 5 -11.22 -9.03 -23.75
N TYR A 6 -12.00 -8.05 -24.18
CA TYR A 6 -11.56 -6.66 -24.20
C TYR A 6 -12.04 -5.95 -22.95
N PHE A 7 -11.12 -5.36 -22.21
CA PHE A 7 -11.43 -4.44 -21.12
C PHE A 7 -11.17 -3.01 -21.60
N GLY A 8 -12.23 -2.30 -22.04
CA GLY A 8 -12.08 -1.02 -22.73
C GLY A 8 -11.34 -1.22 -24.06
N TYR A 9 -10.22 -0.53 -24.25
CA TYR A 9 -9.36 -0.69 -25.43
C TYR A 9 -8.21 -1.69 -25.22
N HIS A 10 -8.08 -2.27 -24.02
CA HIS A 10 -7.05 -3.25 -23.70
C HIS A 10 -7.55 -4.66 -23.99
N PHE A 11 -6.72 -5.45 -24.68
CA PHE A 11 -6.96 -6.88 -24.89
C PHE A 11 -6.37 -7.68 -23.74
N SER A 12 -7.19 -8.47 -23.06
CA SER A 12 -6.78 -9.25 -21.89
C SER A 12 -7.03 -10.73 -22.12
N VAL A 13 -6.04 -11.55 -21.77
CA VAL A 13 -6.13 -13.02 -21.82
C VAL A 13 -6.18 -13.56 -20.40
N ASN A 14 -7.29 -14.19 -20.04
CA ASN A 14 -7.46 -14.84 -18.74
C ASN A 14 -7.07 -16.31 -18.83
N VAL A 15 -6.15 -16.70 -17.95
CA VAL A 15 -5.66 -18.06 -17.84
C VAL A 15 -6.23 -18.71 -16.58
N TYR A 16 -6.93 -19.83 -16.76
CA TYR A 16 -7.54 -20.61 -15.66
C TYR A 16 -6.85 -21.95 -15.42
N ASP A 17 -6.03 -22.40 -16.37
CA ASP A 17 -5.35 -23.68 -16.26
C ASP A 17 -4.16 -23.57 -15.29
N PRO A 18 -4.15 -24.32 -14.17
CA PRO A 18 -3.05 -24.30 -13.21
C PRO A 18 -1.68 -24.63 -13.82
N GLU A 19 -1.62 -25.47 -14.84
CA GLU A 19 -0.35 -25.79 -15.51
C GLU A 19 0.20 -24.58 -16.27
N MET A 20 -0.66 -23.87 -16.99
CA MET A 20 -0.30 -22.61 -17.65
C MET A 20 0.03 -21.50 -16.65
N ILE A 21 -0.68 -21.40 -15.52
CA ILE A 21 -0.35 -20.44 -14.46
C ILE A 21 1.07 -20.71 -13.93
N LYS A 22 1.43 -21.98 -13.69
CA LYS A 22 2.80 -22.34 -13.29
C LYS A 22 3.81 -22.01 -14.39
N GLU A 23 3.48 -22.25 -15.65
CA GLU A 23 4.33 -21.90 -16.79
C GLU A 23 4.64 -20.39 -16.80
N ILE A 24 3.61 -19.55 -16.67
CA ILE A 24 3.72 -18.07 -16.71
C ILE A 24 4.46 -17.52 -15.49
N PHE A 25 4.06 -17.92 -14.27
CA PHE A 25 4.57 -17.31 -13.04
C PHE A 25 5.87 -17.92 -12.52
N ILE A 26 6.27 -19.12 -12.99
CA ILE A 26 7.48 -19.81 -12.50
C ILE A 26 8.49 -19.99 -13.62
N LYS A 27 8.15 -20.74 -14.67
CA LYS A 27 9.12 -21.13 -15.72
C LYS A 27 9.49 -19.96 -16.63
N GLN A 28 8.50 -19.18 -17.05
CA GLN A 28 8.65 -18.07 -17.99
C GLN A 28 8.47 -16.71 -17.32
N PHE A 29 8.69 -16.63 -16.01
CA PHE A 29 8.51 -15.39 -15.25
C PHE A 29 9.29 -14.20 -15.84
N SER A 30 10.48 -14.44 -16.39
CA SER A 30 11.31 -13.42 -17.05
C SER A 30 10.62 -12.72 -18.23
N CYS A 31 9.69 -13.41 -18.91
CA CYS A 31 8.89 -12.85 -19.99
C CYS A 31 7.68 -12.04 -19.47
N PHE A 32 7.13 -12.42 -18.30
CA PHE A 32 5.92 -11.84 -17.71
C PHE A 32 6.21 -11.01 -16.46
N VAL A 33 7.29 -10.23 -16.48
CA VAL A 33 7.74 -9.43 -15.32
C VAL A 33 6.91 -8.17 -15.09
N SER A 34 6.37 -7.58 -16.16
CA SER A 34 5.64 -6.31 -16.06
C SER A 34 4.29 -6.50 -15.37
N ARG A 35 3.83 -5.46 -14.69
CA ARG A 35 2.51 -5.41 -14.05
C ARG A 35 1.60 -4.52 -14.87
N GLU A 36 0.34 -4.90 -14.95
CA GLU A 36 -0.69 -4.01 -15.48
C GLU A 36 -0.89 -2.87 -14.47
N VAL A 37 -0.62 -1.65 -14.90
CA VAL A 37 -0.88 -0.46 -14.10
C VAL A 37 -2.29 0.00 -14.36
N SER A 38 -2.99 0.31 -13.27
CA SER A 38 -4.31 0.86 -13.41
C SER A 38 -4.25 2.27 -14.02
N THR A 39 -5.01 2.48 -15.08
CA THR A 39 -5.18 3.81 -15.69
C THR A 39 -5.78 4.81 -14.71
N PHE A 40 -6.58 4.34 -13.73
CA PHE A 40 -7.12 5.23 -12.72
C PHE A 40 -6.06 5.74 -11.76
N THR A 41 -4.97 5.02 -11.48
CA THR A 41 -3.93 5.43 -10.51
C THR A 41 -2.84 6.32 -11.08
N GLN A 42 -2.73 6.39 -12.40
CA GLN A 42 -1.72 7.19 -13.08
C GLN A 42 -1.87 8.70 -12.77
N GLY A 43 -0.76 9.43 -12.74
CA GLY A 43 -0.75 10.90 -12.59
C GLY A 43 -0.96 11.45 -11.17
N TYR A 44 -0.96 10.60 -10.14
CA TYR A 44 -0.97 11.02 -8.74
C TYR A 44 -0.23 9.97 -7.87
N PRO A 45 0.09 10.26 -6.59
CA PRO A 45 1.07 9.49 -5.80
C PRO A 45 0.82 7.97 -5.74
N LEU A 46 -0.43 7.52 -5.79
CA LEU A 46 -0.75 6.09 -5.84
C LEU A 46 -0.15 5.35 -7.04
N GLY A 47 -0.07 6.01 -8.20
CA GLY A 47 0.49 5.43 -9.43
C GLY A 47 1.99 5.13 -9.33
N GLU A 48 2.68 5.74 -8.37
CA GLU A 48 4.10 5.52 -8.09
C GLU A 48 4.31 4.52 -6.95
N SER A 49 3.23 3.98 -6.37
CA SER A 49 3.31 3.00 -5.30
C SER A 49 3.84 1.64 -5.79
N LEU A 50 4.38 0.85 -4.87
CA LEU A 50 4.89 -0.51 -5.13
C LEU A 50 3.90 -1.41 -5.89
N LEU A 51 2.58 -1.19 -5.73
CA LEU A 51 1.54 -1.98 -6.37
C LEU A 51 1.18 -1.51 -7.78
N GLN A 52 1.52 -0.27 -8.14
CA GLN A 52 1.10 0.38 -9.39
C GLN A 52 2.27 0.81 -10.28
N VAL A 53 3.51 0.48 -9.90
CA VAL A 53 4.69 0.73 -10.74
C VAL A 53 4.99 -0.46 -11.65
N GLU A 54 5.38 -0.17 -12.89
CA GLU A 54 5.78 -1.16 -13.89
C GLU A 54 7.17 -1.73 -13.62
N LYS A 55 7.71 -2.47 -14.60
CA LYS A 55 9.09 -2.95 -14.60
C LYS A 55 10.09 -1.79 -14.51
N GLU A 56 9.80 -0.65 -15.12
CA GLU A 56 10.58 0.58 -15.02
C GLU A 56 9.62 1.71 -14.66
N GLY A 57 9.74 2.21 -13.44
CA GLY A 57 8.92 3.33 -12.97
C GLY A 57 9.39 4.68 -13.49
N PRO A 58 8.60 5.75 -13.27
CA PRO A 58 8.90 7.10 -13.74
C PRO A 58 10.23 7.67 -13.19
N HIS A 59 10.69 7.17 -12.04
CA HIS A 59 11.94 7.60 -11.39
C HIS A 59 13.11 6.63 -11.62
N GLY A 60 13.01 5.73 -12.60
CA GLY A 60 14.03 4.71 -12.89
C GLY A 60 14.04 3.51 -11.93
N TYR A 61 13.14 3.49 -10.95
CA TYR A 61 12.93 2.35 -10.04
C TYR A 61 11.66 1.61 -10.44
N GLY A 62 11.78 0.32 -10.75
CA GLY A 62 10.65 -0.58 -10.96
C GLY A 62 10.14 -1.21 -9.68
N TRP A 63 9.10 -2.03 -9.81
CA TRP A 63 8.53 -2.73 -8.65
C TRP A 63 9.54 -3.67 -7.97
N LYS A 64 10.52 -4.20 -8.71
CA LYS A 64 11.53 -5.12 -8.17
C LYS A 64 12.47 -4.40 -7.20
N GLU A 65 12.92 -3.23 -7.60
CA GLU A 65 13.82 -2.38 -6.80
C GLU A 65 13.10 -1.93 -5.54
N ILE A 66 11.88 -1.39 -5.65
CA ILE A 66 11.07 -0.96 -4.49
C ILE A 66 10.81 -2.16 -3.57
N ARG A 67 10.47 -3.33 -4.13
CA ARG A 67 10.25 -4.56 -3.34
C ARG A 67 11.52 -5.01 -2.62
N SER A 68 12.70 -4.84 -3.23
CA SER A 68 13.97 -5.23 -2.60
C SER A 68 14.27 -4.43 -1.32
N ILE A 69 13.82 -3.18 -1.26
CA ILE A 69 13.94 -2.30 -0.09
C ILE A 69 12.89 -2.66 0.97
N ALA A 70 11.66 -2.95 0.53
CA ALA A 70 10.54 -3.22 1.44
C ALA A 70 10.58 -4.64 2.03
N SER A 71 10.98 -5.67 1.27
CA SER A 71 10.89 -7.07 1.73
C SER A 71 11.66 -7.37 3.02
N PRO A 72 12.87 -6.82 3.27
CA PRO A 72 13.59 -7.03 4.53
C PRO A 72 12.87 -6.53 5.79
N THR A 73 11.92 -5.60 5.67
CA THR A 73 11.15 -5.11 6.84
C THR A 73 10.12 -6.13 7.33
N PHE A 74 9.73 -7.09 6.50
CA PHE A 74 8.74 -8.14 6.81
C PHE A 74 9.36 -9.49 7.21
N THR A 75 10.63 -9.48 7.67
CA THR A 75 11.25 -10.70 8.21
C THR A 75 10.59 -11.16 9.51
N THR A 76 10.65 -12.45 9.82
CA THR A 76 10.07 -13.02 11.04
C THR A 76 10.53 -12.30 12.31
N GLY A 77 11.81 -11.86 12.37
CA GLY A 77 12.32 -11.09 13.51
C GLY A 77 11.64 -9.74 13.68
N LYS A 78 11.45 -8.99 12.58
CA LYS A 78 10.76 -7.69 12.60
C LYS A 78 9.26 -7.82 12.86
N MET A 79 8.62 -8.85 12.29
CA MET A 79 7.22 -9.17 12.55
C MET A 79 6.98 -9.53 14.03
N LYS A 80 7.92 -10.26 14.66
CA LYS A 80 7.86 -10.52 16.11
C LYS A 80 7.93 -9.23 16.94
N MET A 81 8.69 -8.22 16.51
CA MET A 81 8.73 -6.91 17.19
C MET A 81 7.41 -6.14 17.08
N MET A 82 6.60 -6.41 16.05
CA MET A 82 5.26 -5.82 15.88
C MET A 82 4.16 -6.60 16.63
N HIS A 83 4.46 -7.83 17.07
CA HIS A 83 3.47 -8.73 17.68
C HIS A 83 2.76 -8.11 18.88
N ASP A 84 3.51 -7.48 19.79
CA ASP A 84 2.96 -6.94 21.03
C ASP A 84 1.95 -5.82 20.75
N ILE A 85 2.25 -4.99 19.74
CA ILE A 85 1.33 -3.95 19.25
C ILE A 85 0.05 -4.58 18.70
N ILE A 86 0.18 -5.60 17.85
CA ILE A 86 -0.99 -6.29 17.26
C ILE A 86 -1.84 -6.92 18.35
N HIS A 87 -1.21 -7.61 19.30
CA HIS A 87 -1.87 -8.28 20.41
C HIS A 87 -2.61 -7.30 21.31
N GLU A 88 -1.99 -6.17 21.65
CA GLU A 88 -2.63 -5.09 22.42
C GLU A 88 -3.92 -4.59 21.73
N ARG A 89 -3.87 -4.36 20.41
CA ARG A 89 -5.03 -3.92 19.63
C ARG A 89 -6.13 -4.97 19.56
N VAL A 90 -5.77 -6.25 19.44
CA VAL A 90 -6.74 -7.36 19.45
C VAL A 90 -7.43 -7.46 20.82
N ILE A 91 -6.71 -7.27 21.93
CA ILE A 91 -7.32 -7.21 23.27
C ILE A 91 -8.31 -6.04 23.37
N THR A 92 -7.92 -4.85 22.89
CA THR A 92 -8.84 -3.70 22.87
C THR A 92 -10.10 -4.03 22.07
N PHE A 93 -9.96 -4.64 20.90
CA PHE A 93 -11.08 -5.06 20.07
C PHE A 93 -12.00 -6.07 20.78
N THR A 94 -11.45 -7.07 21.47
CA THR A 94 -12.27 -8.02 22.23
C THR A 94 -13.03 -7.35 23.36
N ASN A 95 -12.42 -6.37 24.05
CA ASN A 95 -13.08 -5.62 25.11
C ASN A 95 -14.25 -4.79 24.56
N VAL A 96 -14.05 -4.10 23.44
CA VAL A 96 -15.11 -3.32 22.76
C VAL A 96 -16.27 -4.23 22.36
N LEU A 97 -16.00 -5.41 21.80
CA LEU A 97 -17.04 -6.37 21.46
C LEU A 97 -17.77 -6.91 22.70
N GLU A 98 -17.06 -7.14 23.80
CA GLU A 98 -17.66 -7.57 25.06
C GLU A 98 -18.60 -6.48 25.63
N GLU A 99 -18.20 -5.21 25.58
CA GLU A 99 -19.03 -4.08 26.00
C GLU A 99 -20.31 -3.96 25.17
N LYS A 100 -20.20 -4.05 23.84
CA LYS A 100 -21.35 -4.05 22.93
C LYS A 100 -22.26 -5.27 23.15
N SER A 101 -21.67 -6.43 23.42
CA SER A 101 -22.43 -7.64 23.77
C SER A 101 -23.21 -7.47 25.08
N LYS A 102 -22.62 -6.85 26.11
CA LYS A 102 -23.32 -6.55 27.38
C LYS A 102 -24.50 -5.61 27.19
N GLN A 103 -24.44 -4.76 26.18
CA GLN A 103 -25.52 -3.84 25.79
C GLN A 103 -26.56 -4.49 24.87
N ASN A 104 -26.40 -5.77 24.49
CA ASN A 104 -27.21 -6.47 23.50
C ASN A 104 -27.28 -5.72 22.14
N GLU A 105 -26.20 -5.04 21.76
CA GLU A 105 -26.12 -4.35 20.48
C GLU A 105 -25.86 -5.34 19.33
N CYS A 106 -26.58 -5.19 18.22
CA CYS A 106 -26.29 -5.92 17.00
C CYS A 106 -25.13 -5.24 16.26
N VAL A 107 -24.03 -5.97 16.05
CA VAL A 107 -22.81 -5.44 15.45
C VAL A 107 -22.55 -6.01 14.06
N ASN A 108 -22.17 -5.13 13.13
CA ASN A 108 -21.62 -5.55 11.85
C ASN A 108 -20.13 -5.89 12.01
N ILE A 109 -19.81 -7.19 12.10
CA ILE A 109 -18.43 -7.66 12.32
C ILE A 109 -17.46 -7.18 11.24
N TYR A 110 -17.94 -6.94 10.00
CA TYR A 110 -17.10 -6.45 8.92
C TYR A 110 -16.57 -5.03 9.20
N ASP A 111 -17.42 -4.12 9.69
CA ASP A 111 -17.02 -2.75 10.04
C ASP A 111 -16.10 -2.72 11.27
N GLU A 112 -16.28 -3.64 12.21
CA GLU A 112 -15.41 -3.81 13.38
C GLU A 112 -14.02 -4.31 12.98
N LEU A 113 -13.93 -5.30 12.09
CA LEU A 113 -12.66 -5.80 11.56
C LEU A 113 -11.92 -4.77 10.71
N GLN A 114 -12.65 -3.92 9.97
CA GLN A 114 -12.06 -2.80 9.24
C GLN A 114 -11.37 -1.80 10.18
N ALA A 115 -12.02 -1.43 11.29
CA ALA A 115 -11.41 -0.56 12.29
C ALA A 115 -10.20 -1.20 12.96
N LEU A 116 -10.30 -2.47 13.37
CA LEU A 116 -9.16 -3.20 13.94
C LEU A 116 -7.97 -3.22 12.98
N THR A 117 -8.20 -3.56 11.71
CA THR A 117 -7.14 -3.64 10.70
C THR A 117 -6.46 -2.29 10.51
N LEU A 118 -7.25 -1.20 10.46
CA LEU A 118 -6.71 0.13 10.31
C LEU A 118 -5.94 0.59 11.55
N ASP A 119 -6.43 0.30 12.76
CA ASP A 119 -5.75 0.63 14.01
C ASP A 119 -4.39 -0.09 14.11
N VAL A 120 -4.37 -1.38 13.77
CA VAL A 120 -3.13 -2.18 13.69
C VAL A 120 -2.15 -1.59 12.69
N ILE A 121 -2.59 -1.22 11.47
CA ILE A 121 -1.73 -0.61 10.45
C ILE A 121 -1.25 0.78 10.91
N GLY A 122 -2.16 1.61 11.45
CA GLY A 122 -1.84 2.92 12.03
C GLY A 122 -0.69 2.83 13.02
N ARG A 123 -0.79 1.87 13.94
CA ARG A 123 0.16 1.68 15.03
C ARG A 123 1.49 1.06 14.59
N THR A 124 1.44 0.02 13.76
CA THR A 124 2.64 -0.73 13.34
C THR A 124 3.38 -0.07 12.18
N ALA A 125 2.67 0.53 11.23
CA ALA A 125 3.27 1.10 10.03
C ALA A 125 3.64 2.58 10.22
N PHE A 126 2.70 3.38 10.72
CA PHE A 126 2.83 4.83 10.80
C PHE A 126 3.26 5.31 12.20
N GLY A 127 3.23 4.44 13.20
CA GLY A 127 3.56 4.77 14.58
C GLY A 127 2.54 5.68 15.29
N ILE A 128 1.44 6.03 14.61
CA ILE A 128 0.33 6.82 15.15
C ILE A 128 -0.54 5.94 16.06
N GLN A 129 -1.41 6.54 16.85
CA GLN A 129 -2.35 5.80 17.71
C GLN A 129 -3.77 6.24 17.35
N PRO A 130 -4.31 5.74 16.22
CA PRO A 130 -5.69 6.01 15.88
C PRO A 130 -6.59 5.35 16.92
N ASP A 131 -7.75 5.93 17.21
CA ASP A 131 -8.72 5.30 18.10
C ASP A 131 -9.96 4.84 17.33
N ALA A 132 -9.73 4.15 16.21
CA ALA A 132 -10.80 3.71 15.30
C ALA A 132 -11.78 2.70 15.93
N LEU A 133 -11.38 2.02 17.01
CA LEU A 133 -12.21 1.03 17.69
C LEU A 133 -13.29 1.69 18.57
N HIS A 134 -12.96 2.78 19.27
CA HIS A 134 -13.92 3.52 20.10
C HIS A 134 -14.52 4.72 19.37
N ASN A 135 -13.72 5.42 18.56
CA ASN A 135 -14.11 6.64 17.85
C ASN A 135 -14.06 6.47 16.33
N ARG A 136 -15.24 6.34 15.71
CA ARG A 136 -15.39 6.25 14.24
C ARG A 136 -15.24 7.58 13.51
N GLU A 137 -15.09 8.68 14.23
CA GLU A 137 -14.82 10.02 13.68
C GLU A 137 -13.33 10.36 13.65
N ASP A 138 -12.45 9.42 14.05
CA ASP A 138 -11.01 9.59 13.94
C ASP A 138 -10.61 9.97 12.51
N GLU A 139 -9.85 11.06 12.35
CA GLU A 139 -9.50 11.64 11.05
C GLU A 139 -8.78 10.63 10.15
N PHE A 140 -7.90 9.80 10.72
CA PHE A 140 -7.20 8.77 9.98
C PHE A 140 -8.16 7.67 9.51
N TYR A 141 -9.09 7.26 10.37
CA TYR A 141 -10.13 6.29 10.02
C TYR A 141 -11.05 6.78 8.90
N VAL A 142 -11.59 7.99 9.03
CA VAL A 142 -12.51 8.56 8.04
C VAL A 142 -11.81 8.74 6.68
N ASN A 143 -10.60 9.31 6.68
CA ASN A 143 -9.86 9.53 5.44
C ASN A 143 -9.47 8.22 4.74
N ALA A 144 -9.03 7.20 5.50
CA ALA A 144 -8.71 5.89 4.94
C ALA A 144 -9.96 5.19 4.39
N ARG A 145 -11.07 5.20 5.13
CA ARG A 145 -12.34 4.59 4.69
C ARG A 145 -12.86 5.25 3.42
N ASN A 146 -12.84 6.58 3.36
CA ASN A 146 -13.26 7.32 2.17
C ASN A 146 -12.36 7.04 0.96
N PHE A 147 -11.05 6.92 1.15
CA PHE A 147 -10.12 6.52 0.10
C PHE A 147 -10.45 5.13 -0.46
N PHE A 148 -10.70 4.13 0.39
CA PHE A 148 -11.07 2.79 -0.07
C PHE A 148 -12.44 2.75 -0.75
N ASN A 149 -13.43 3.48 -0.22
CA ASN A 149 -14.75 3.60 -0.84
C ASN A 149 -14.68 4.30 -2.21
N ALA A 150 -13.73 5.21 -2.41
CA ALA A 150 -13.56 5.90 -3.70
C ALA A 150 -13.02 5.00 -4.83
N PHE A 151 -12.58 3.77 -4.55
CA PHE A 151 -12.30 2.77 -5.59
C PHE A 151 -13.54 2.01 -6.05
N ASP A 152 -14.66 2.10 -5.33
CA ASP A 152 -15.90 1.48 -5.73
C ASP A 152 -16.40 2.13 -7.02
N LEU A 153 -16.22 1.42 -8.14
CA LEU A 153 -16.57 1.89 -9.48
C LEU A 153 -18.07 2.20 -9.61
N GLN A 154 -18.92 1.65 -8.74
CA GLN A 154 -20.34 1.99 -8.70
C GLN A 154 -20.57 3.42 -8.18
N GLN A 155 -19.71 3.91 -7.29
CA GLN A 155 -19.83 5.22 -6.66
C GLN A 155 -19.05 6.31 -7.39
N THR A 156 -18.13 5.94 -8.30
CA THR A 156 -17.29 6.89 -9.05
C THR A 156 -17.33 6.64 -10.57
N PRO A 157 -18.39 7.08 -11.29
CA PRO A 157 -18.54 6.86 -12.73
C PRO A 157 -17.40 7.47 -13.57
N GLY A 158 -16.76 8.54 -13.07
CA GLY A 158 -15.59 9.15 -13.74
C GLY A 158 -14.39 8.20 -13.86
N LEU A 159 -14.19 7.29 -12.90
CA LEU A 159 -13.13 6.28 -12.99
C LEU A 159 -13.47 5.22 -14.04
N TRP A 160 -14.74 4.83 -14.13
CA TRP A 160 -15.19 3.88 -15.14
C TRP A 160 -15.07 4.43 -16.57
N LEU A 161 -15.49 5.69 -16.77
CA LEU A 161 -15.37 6.38 -18.07
C LEU A 161 -13.92 6.56 -18.50
N SER A 162 -13.02 6.94 -17.58
CA SER A 162 -11.59 7.08 -17.89
C SER A 162 -10.91 5.75 -18.24
N LYS A 163 -11.43 4.62 -17.74
CA LYS A 163 -10.93 3.28 -18.09
C LYS A 163 -11.38 2.81 -19.48
N LEU A 164 -12.60 3.16 -19.89
CA LEU A 164 -13.13 2.81 -21.21
C LEU A 164 -12.60 3.73 -22.32
N PHE A 165 -12.52 5.03 -22.05
CA PHE A 165 -12.12 6.04 -23.03
C PHE A 165 -10.87 6.77 -22.54
N PRO A 166 -9.67 6.44 -23.06
CA PRO A 166 -8.42 7.04 -22.58
C PRO A 166 -8.36 8.56 -22.79
N ILE A 167 -9.10 9.09 -23.78
CA ILE A 167 -9.25 10.53 -24.03
C ILE A 167 -9.87 11.26 -22.83
N LEU A 168 -10.71 10.57 -22.05
CA LEU A 168 -11.33 11.09 -20.83
C LEU A 168 -10.46 10.86 -19.58
N GLY A 169 -9.20 10.44 -19.75
CA GLY A 169 -8.28 10.16 -18.64
C GLY A 169 -8.15 11.32 -17.64
N ASN A 170 -8.24 12.56 -18.09
CA ASN A 170 -8.16 13.75 -17.24
C ASN A 170 -9.33 13.91 -16.26
N LEU A 171 -10.47 13.25 -16.49
CA LEU A 171 -11.61 13.30 -15.57
C LEU A 171 -11.26 12.72 -14.20
N ARG A 172 -10.25 11.85 -14.11
CA ARG A 172 -9.79 11.26 -12.84
C ARG A 172 -9.34 12.31 -11.82
N PHE A 173 -8.81 13.45 -12.27
CA PHE A 173 -8.33 14.52 -11.37
C PHE A 173 -9.48 15.18 -10.60
N PHE A 174 -10.70 15.14 -11.14
CA PHE A 174 -11.89 15.68 -10.50
C PHE A 174 -12.62 14.66 -9.62
N THR A 175 -12.07 13.45 -9.47
CA THR A 175 -12.70 12.40 -8.64
C THR A 175 -12.30 12.51 -7.19
N PHE A 176 -13.20 12.06 -6.30
CA PHE A 176 -12.91 11.95 -4.87
C PHE A 176 -11.69 11.07 -4.57
N LEU A 177 -11.42 10.05 -5.40
CA LEU A 177 -10.23 9.21 -5.27
C LEU A 177 -8.94 10.03 -5.33
N HIS A 178 -8.86 10.98 -6.28
CA HIS A 178 -7.71 11.88 -6.38
C HIS A 178 -7.57 12.74 -5.13
N GLN A 179 -8.66 13.35 -4.65
CA GLN A 179 -8.66 14.19 -3.46
C GLN A 179 -8.18 13.43 -2.21
N TYR A 180 -8.76 12.26 -1.93
CA TYR A 180 -8.36 11.47 -0.77
C TYR A 180 -6.94 10.91 -0.90
N ASN A 181 -6.52 10.55 -2.12
CA ASN A 181 -5.14 10.12 -2.34
C ASN A 181 -4.13 11.23 -2.02
N MET A 182 -4.41 12.46 -2.44
CA MET A 182 -3.54 13.60 -2.16
C MET A 182 -3.45 13.92 -0.65
N ILE A 183 -4.56 13.79 0.08
CA ILE A 183 -4.58 13.97 1.54
C ILE A 183 -3.70 12.92 2.22
N LEU A 184 -3.90 11.64 1.90
CA LEU A 184 -3.11 10.55 2.48
C LEU A 184 -1.62 10.66 2.12
N ALA A 185 -1.31 10.97 0.87
CA ALA A 185 0.06 11.16 0.41
C ALA A 185 0.74 12.34 1.12
N ARG A 186 0.03 13.47 1.28
CA ARG A 186 0.55 14.64 2.01
C ARG A 186 0.84 14.32 3.47
N ASN A 187 -0.09 13.64 4.14
CA ASN A 187 0.08 13.23 5.54
C ASN A 187 1.28 12.28 5.68
N LEU A 188 1.42 11.33 4.75
CA LEU A 188 2.55 10.42 4.72
C LEU A 188 3.89 11.15 4.51
N SER A 189 3.96 12.04 3.51
CA SER A 189 5.16 12.84 3.24
C SER A 189 5.56 13.69 4.44
N TYR A 190 4.60 14.31 5.10
CA TYR A 190 4.83 15.08 6.33
C TYR A 190 5.46 14.20 7.43
N VAL A 191 4.90 13.01 7.69
CA VAL A 191 5.43 12.07 8.69
C VAL A 191 6.85 11.62 8.33
N VAL A 192 7.10 11.29 7.06
CA VAL A 192 8.42 10.86 6.58
C VAL A 192 9.45 11.98 6.71
N GLU A 193 9.14 13.20 6.26
CA GLU A 193 10.03 14.36 6.36
C GLU A 193 10.37 14.70 7.81
N TYR A 194 9.37 14.68 8.68
CA TYR A 194 9.56 14.92 10.11
C TYR A 194 10.50 13.89 10.74
N ARG A 195 10.38 12.61 10.36
CA ARG A 195 11.25 11.52 10.84
C ARG A 195 12.67 11.60 10.29
N ILE A 196 12.84 11.99 9.03
CA ILE A 196 14.17 12.22 8.44
C ILE A 196 14.91 13.33 9.19
N LYS A 197 14.22 14.43 9.53
CA LYS A 197 14.82 15.55 10.29
C LYS A 197 15.21 15.17 11.73
N ASN A 198 14.48 14.25 12.35
CA ASN A 198 14.65 13.86 13.75
C ASN A 198 15.15 12.41 13.91
N TYR A 199 15.88 11.90 12.92
CA TYR A 199 16.19 10.48 12.78
C TYR A 199 16.77 9.83 14.06
N ASP A 200 17.68 10.52 14.75
CA ASP A 200 18.38 10.00 15.93
C ASP A 200 17.50 9.91 17.20
N GLN A 201 16.37 10.63 17.22
CA GLN A 201 15.47 10.66 18.37
C GLN A 201 14.47 9.49 18.35
N PHE A 202 14.18 8.94 17.16
CA PHE A 202 13.19 7.88 16.99
C PHE A 202 13.81 6.49 17.07
N LYS A 203 13.76 5.89 18.27
CA LYS A 203 14.16 4.48 18.51
C LYS A 203 13.02 3.47 18.41
N LYS A 204 11.77 3.93 18.27
CA LYS A 204 10.60 3.06 18.17
C LYS A 204 10.60 2.34 16.81
N ILE A 205 10.33 1.04 16.84
CA ILE A 205 10.30 0.19 15.64
C ILE A 205 8.91 0.29 15.03
N ASP A 206 8.80 0.94 13.88
CA ASP A 206 7.64 0.93 13.00
C ASP A 206 8.09 0.75 11.54
N LEU A 207 7.13 0.49 10.65
CA LEU A 207 7.44 0.19 9.25
C LEU A 207 8.21 1.32 8.57
N ILE A 208 7.81 2.59 8.77
CA ILE A 208 8.49 3.74 8.15
C ILE A 208 9.94 3.81 8.61
N GLN A 209 10.21 3.66 9.90
CA GLN A 209 11.57 3.69 10.43
C GLN A 209 12.42 2.54 9.86
N LEU A 210 11.83 1.34 9.74
CA LEU A 210 12.50 0.20 9.13
C LEU A 210 12.80 0.44 7.65
N LEU A 211 11.88 1.05 6.90
CA LEU A 211 12.10 1.40 5.49
C LEU A 211 13.20 2.44 5.33
N LEU A 212 13.22 3.50 6.16
CA LEU A 212 14.28 4.51 6.15
C LEU A 212 15.65 3.90 6.48
N GLN A 213 15.71 2.97 7.42
CA GLN A 213 16.94 2.21 7.73
C GLN A 213 17.41 1.37 6.54
N GLN A 214 16.49 0.66 5.86
CA GLN A 214 16.84 -0.14 4.69
C GLN A 214 17.33 0.71 3.52
N ASP A 215 16.69 1.87 3.29
CA ASP A 215 17.11 2.78 2.22
C ASP A 215 18.51 3.36 2.47
N LYS A 216 18.82 3.76 3.72
CA LYS A 216 20.16 4.22 4.09
C LYS A 216 21.24 3.15 3.85
N ILE A 217 20.98 1.91 4.26
CA ILE A 217 21.89 0.77 4.03
C ILE A 217 22.11 0.55 2.52
N ARG A 218 21.06 0.71 1.70
CA ARG A 218 21.18 0.61 0.25
C ARG A 218 22.08 1.70 -0.32
N GLN A 219 21.86 2.96 0.05
CA GLN A 219 22.67 4.09 -0.41
C GLN A 219 24.16 3.92 -0.03
N GLU A 220 24.44 3.45 1.19
CA GLU A 220 25.80 3.13 1.63
C GLU A 220 26.45 2.04 0.76
N ARG A 221 25.72 0.98 0.40
CA ARG A 221 26.22 -0.08 -0.49
C ARG A 221 26.49 0.41 -1.91
N GLU A 222 25.63 1.28 -2.44
CA GLU A 222 25.82 1.88 -3.77
C GLU A 222 27.03 2.83 -3.79
N ASN A 223 27.22 3.62 -2.74
CA ASN A 223 28.39 4.48 -2.58
C ASN A 223 29.69 3.69 -2.47
N VAL A 224 29.71 2.60 -1.68
CA VAL A 224 30.88 1.71 -1.55
C VAL A 224 31.15 0.93 -2.85
N GLY A 225 30.11 0.48 -3.55
CA GLY A 225 30.24 -0.18 -4.85
C GLY A 225 30.78 0.75 -5.95
N THR A 226 30.43 2.04 -5.87
CA THR A 226 31.00 3.08 -6.74
C THR A 226 32.46 3.35 -6.37
N PHE A 227 32.77 3.43 -5.07
CA PHE A 227 34.14 3.62 -4.57
C PHE A 227 35.09 2.48 -4.99
N LEU A 228 34.62 1.23 -4.90
CA LEU A 228 35.37 0.05 -5.36
C LEU A 228 35.53 0.00 -6.88
N LYS A 229 34.53 0.44 -7.65
CA LYS A 229 34.66 0.58 -9.12
C LYS A 229 35.66 1.67 -9.52
N VAL A 230 35.78 2.75 -8.75
CA VAL A 230 36.74 3.83 -8.99
C VAL A 230 38.16 3.43 -8.58
N GLN A 231 38.33 2.56 -7.58
CA GLN A 231 39.65 2.05 -7.16
C GLN A 231 40.19 0.88 -7.99
N ILE A 232 39.35 0.26 -8.84
CA ILE A 232 39.73 -0.87 -9.71
C ILE A 232 39.93 -0.43 -11.17
N CYS A 233 39.77 0.87 -11.48
CA CYS A 233 40.17 1.47 -12.76
C CYS A 233 41.50 2.21 -12.64
#